data_AF-A0A1F4EV08-F1
#
_entry.id   AF-A0A1F4EV08-F1
#
_cell.length_a   1.000
_cell.length_b   1.000
_cell.length_c   1.000
_cell.angle_alpha   90.00
_cell.angle_beta   90.00
_cell.angle_gamma   90.00
#
_symmetry.space_group_name_H-M   'P 1'
#
loop_
_entity.id
_entity.type
_entity.pdbx_description
1 polymer ?
#
loop_
_entity_poly.entity_id
_entity_poly.type
_entity_poly.pdbx_seq_one_letter_code
_entity_poly.pdbx_strand_id
1 'polypeptide(L)'
;MKNSEVPMMALRRAVQICDGLDALGDALNVSTDRLERMIAGEDEVPHAVFIQAVGLLLDATATRSPKRSTPDPNEGGRKGPRH
;
A
#
# COMPACT_ATOMS: atom_id res chain seq x y z
N MET A 1 19.18 -4.78 -17.04
CA MET A 1 18.52 -4.85 -15.71
C MET A 1 17.24 -4.04 -15.78
N LYS A 2 16.12 -4.69 -15.47
CA LYS A 2 14.73 -4.20 -15.58
C LYS A 2 14.42 -3.15 -14.50
N ASN A 3 15.00 -1.95 -14.58
CA ASN A 3 14.68 -0.88 -13.62
C ASN A 3 13.21 -0.41 -13.69
N SER A 4 12.48 -0.77 -14.74
CA SER A 4 11.10 -0.34 -14.96
C SER A 4 10.04 -1.16 -14.20
N GLU A 5 10.36 -2.35 -13.68
CA GLU A 5 9.36 -3.22 -13.03
C GLU A 5 8.85 -2.64 -11.71
N VAL A 6 9.73 -2.03 -10.90
CA VAL A 6 9.35 -1.52 -9.57
C VAL A 6 8.38 -0.33 -9.66
N PRO A 7 8.65 0.71 -10.49
CA PRO A 7 7.69 1.80 -10.66
C PRO A 7 6.34 1.35 -11.19
N MET A 8 6.33 0.46 -12.19
CA MET A 8 5.08 -0.10 -12.72
C MET A 8 4.30 -0.91 -11.67
N MET A 9 5.00 -1.70 -10.86
CA MET A 9 4.36 -2.48 -9.80
C MET A 9 3.77 -1.59 -8.70
N ALA A 10 4.44 -0.48 -8.38
CA ALA A 10 3.92 0.53 -7.45
C ALA A 10 2.64 1.18 -7.99
N LEU A 11 2.61 1.60 -9.27
CA LEU A 11 1.42 2.16 -9.91
C LEU A 11 0.26 1.15 -9.92
N ARG A 12 0.50 -0.10 -10.35
CA ARG A 12 -0.52 -1.16 -10.34
C ARG A 12 -1.07 -1.40 -8.94
N ARG A 13 -0.24 -1.33 -7.91
CA ARG A 13 -0.69 -1.49 -6.53
C ARG A 13 -1.48 -0.28 -6.05
N ALA A 14 -1.08 0.94 -6.44
CA ALA A 14 -1.80 2.16 -6.10
C ALA A 14 -3.19 2.18 -6.76
N VAL A 15 -3.34 1.70 -8.00
CA VAL A 15 -4.64 1.55 -8.67
C VAL A 15 -5.60 0.71 -7.84
N GLN A 16 -5.12 -0.40 -7.27
CA GLN A 16 -5.94 -1.28 -6.44
C GLN A 16 -6.38 -0.64 -5.11
N ILE A 17 -5.62 0.34 -4.62
CA ILE A 17 -5.93 1.04 -3.36
C ILE A 17 -6.84 2.23 -3.61
N CYS A 18 -6.70 2.90 -4.75
CA CYS A 18 -7.52 4.03 -5.16
C CYS A 18 -8.84 3.61 -5.84
N ASP A 19 -9.18 2.32 -5.88
CA ASP A 19 -10.39 1.78 -6.53
C ASP A 19 -10.50 2.06 -8.04
N GLY A 20 -9.37 2.26 -8.72
CA GLY A 20 -9.35 2.41 -10.19
C GLY A 20 -8.26 3.33 -10.71
N LEU A 21 -8.17 3.39 -12.05
CA LEU A 21 -7.21 4.24 -12.76
C LEU A 21 -7.59 5.72 -12.69
N ASP A 22 -8.88 6.05 -12.84
CA ASP A 22 -9.34 7.44 -12.83
C ASP A 22 -9.07 8.10 -11.46
N ALA A 23 -9.44 7.41 -10.38
CA ALA A 23 -9.19 7.89 -9.02
C ALA A 23 -7.69 7.99 -8.69
N LEU A 24 -6.85 7.09 -9.20
CA LEU A 24 -5.40 7.24 -9.08
C LEU A 24 -4.88 8.44 -9.90
N GLY A 25 -5.43 8.65 -11.10
CA GLY A 25 -5.10 9.78 -11.96
C GLY A 25 -5.39 11.12 -11.27
N ASP A 26 -6.56 11.24 -10.66
CA ASP A 26 -6.94 12.41 -9.86
C ASP A 26 -5.98 12.59 -8.67
N ALA A 27 -5.63 11.51 -7.96
CA ALA A 27 -4.73 11.56 -6.81
C ALA A 27 -3.29 11.97 -7.18
N LEU A 28 -2.80 11.56 -8.35
CA LEU A 28 -1.46 11.86 -8.84
C LEU A 28 -1.42 13.12 -9.74
N ASN A 29 -2.57 13.71 -10.04
CA ASN A 29 -2.74 14.77 -11.04
C ASN A 29 -2.14 14.39 -12.41
N VAL A 30 -2.44 13.16 -12.86
CA VAL A 30 -1.99 12.58 -14.13
C VAL A 30 -3.20 12.06 -14.89
N SER A 31 -3.25 12.24 -16.21
CA SER A 31 -4.34 11.69 -17.02
C SER A 31 -4.35 10.17 -17.01
N THR A 32 -5.55 9.58 -17.04
CA THR A 32 -5.78 8.12 -17.12
C THR A 32 -4.96 7.48 -18.25
N ASP A 33 -5.01 8.08 -19.44
CA ASP A 33 -4.28 7.61 -20.63
C ASP A 33 -2.75 7.55 -20.40
N ARG A 34 -2.17 8.56 -19.72
CA ARG A 34 -0.74 8.56 -19.43
C ARG A 34 -0.39 7.51 -18.37
N LEU A 35 -1.28 7.29 -17.41
CA LEU A 35 -1.18 6.24 -16.40
C LEU A 35 -1.20 4.84 -17.03
N GLU A 36 -2.06 4.61 -18.01
CA GLU A 36 -2.13 3.34 -18.76
C GLU A 36 -0.82 3.06 -19.50
N ARG A 37 -0.29 4.03 -20.24
CA ARG A 37 1.00 3.89 -20.95
C ARG A 37 2.15 3.62 -19.99
N MET A 38 2.19 4.32 -18.85
CA MET A 38 3.19 4.07 -17.80
C MET A 38 3.10 2.66 -17.23
N ILE A 39 1.90 2.14 -16.99
CA ILE A 39 1.67 0.79 -16.45
C ILE A 39 1.96 -0.32 -17.48
N ALA A 40 1.73 -0.03 -18.75
CA ALA A 40 2.08 -0.89 -19.88
C ALA A 40 3.61 -0.90 -20.17
N GLY A 41 4.34 0.06 -19.61
CA GLY A 41 5.77 0.25 -19.85
C GLY A 41 6.08 0.93 -21.18
N GLU A 42 5.07 1.54 -21.79
CA GLU A 42 5.19 2.35 -23.01
C GLU A 42 5.80 3.72 -22.69
N ASP A 43 5.46 4.26 -21.51
CA ASP A 43 6.03 5.51 -20.98
C ASP A 43 6.87 5.25 -19.72
N GLU A 44 7.95 6.01 -19.58
CA GLU A 44 8.74 6.03 -18.33
C GLU A 44 7.92 6.67 -17.21
N VAL A 45 7.98 6.06 -16.02
CA VAL A 45 7.36 6.62 -14.82
C VAL A 45 8.24 7.73 -14.26
N PRO A 46 7.79 9.00 -14.24
CA PRO A 46 8.58 10.07 -13.65
C PRO A 46 8.83 9.82 -12.16
N HIS A 47 10.04 10.12 -11.68
CA HIS A 47 10.40 9.88 -10.28
C HIS A 47 9.42 10.54 -9.29
N ALA A 48 8.92 11.76 -9.59
CA ALA A 48 7.93 12.43 -8.76
C ALA A 48 6.61 11.66 -8.63
N VAL A 49 6.13 11.09 -9.74
CA VAL A 49 4.91 10.25 -9.78
C VAL A 49 5.14 8.98 -8.96
N PHE A 50 6.31 8.36 -9.10
CA PHE A 50 6.68 7.18 -8.31
C PHE A 50 6.68 7.46 -6.80
N ILE A 51 7.30 8.56 -6.35
CA ILE A 51 7.33 8.93 -4.93
C ILE A 51 5.92 9.19 -4.40
N GLN A 52 5.07 9.88 -5.15
CA GLN A 52 3.68 10.12 -4.75
C GLN A 52 2.88 8.81 -4.64
N ALA A 53 3.00 7.93 -5.62
CA ALA A 53 2.35 6.62 -5.58
C ALA A 53 2.81 5.81 -4.35
N VAL A 54 4.12 5.81 -4.04
CA VAL A 54 4.65 5.17 -2.83
C VAL A 54 4.08 5.81 -1.56
N GLY A 55 3.90 7.13 -1.51
CA GLY A 55 3.23 7.82 -0.40
C GLY A 55 1.83 7.26 -0.14
N LEU A 56 1.02 7.12 -1.19
CA LEU A 56 -0.33 6.53 -1.10
C LEU A 56 -0.29 5.09 -0.57
N LEU A 57 0.68 4.28 -1.01
CA LEU A 57 0.86 2.91 -0.52
C LEU A 57 1.20 2.90 0.98
N LEU A 58 2.10 3.78 1.42
CA LEU A 58 2.50 3.88 2.82
C LEU A 58 1.34 4.31 3.70
N ASP A 59 0.56 5.32 3.30
CA ASP A 59 -0.61 5.78 4.04
C ASP A 59 -1.67 4.67 4.18
N ALA A 60 -1.93 3.93 3.11
CA ALA A 60 -2.86 2.81 3.12
C ALA A 60 -2.39 1.64 4.03
N THR A 61 -1.09 1.48 4.21
CA THR A 61 -0.53 0.47 5.13
C THR A 61 -0.42 0.97 6.57
N ALA A 62 -0.23 2.27 6.79
CA ALA A 62 -0.16 2.88 8.12
C ALA A 62 -1.49 2.76 8.88
N THR A 63 -2.61 2.84 8.17
CA THR A 63 -3.95 2.65 8.75
C THR A 63 -4.23 1.21 9.18
N ARG A 64 -3.47 0.22 8.68
CA ARG A 64 -3.43 -1.13 9.25
C ARG A 64 -2.48 -1.15 10.44
N SER A 65 -2.90 -0.56 11.56
CA SER A 65 -2.24 -0.85 12.83
C SER A 65 -2.17 -2.37 13.02
N PRO A 66 -1.01 -2.95 13.40
CA PRO A 66 -0.98 -4.36 13.76
C PRO A 66 -1.98 -4.52 14.91
N LYS A 67 -2.97 -5.40 14.75
CA LYS A 67 -3.77 -5.87 15.87
C LYS A 67 -2.78 -6.44 16.88
N ARG A 68 -2.45 -5.65 17.89
CA ARG A 68 -1.68 -6.08 19.05
C ARG A 68 -2.56 -7.06 19.82
N SER A 69 -2.58 -8.31 19.38
CA SER A 69 -2.95 -9.43 20.25
C SER A 69 -1.81 -9.60 21.24
N THR A 70 -1.78 -8.75 22.27
CA THR A 70 -1.21 -9.16 23.55
C THR A 70 -2.22 -10.14 24.15
N PRO A 71 -1.86 -11.42 24.38
CA PRO A 71 -2.61 -12.24 25.32
C PRO A 71 -2.49 -11.54 26.68
N ASP A 72 -3.62 -11.27 27.34
CA ASP A 72 -3.63 -10.78 28.72
C ASP A 72 -3.21 -11.96 29.62
N PRO A 73 -2.05 -11.94 30.31
CA PRO A 73 -1.65 -13.04 31.18
C PRO A 73 -2.27 -12.94 32.59
N ASN A 74 -3.22 -12.02 32.82
CA ASN A 74 -3.82 -11.83 34.14
C ASN A 74 -5.20 -12.50 34.31
N GLU A 75 -5.54 -13.51 33.51
CA GLU A 75 -6.61 -14.45 33.83
C GLU A 75 -6.02 -15.69 34.53
N GLY A 76 -6.16 -15.77 35.86
CA GLY A 76 -6.06 -17.06 36.57
C GLY A 76 -5.34 -17.08 37.91
N GLY A 77 -5.40 -16.01 38.71
CA GLY A 77 -5.07 -16.12 40.14
C GLY A 77 -6.15 -16.90 40.93
N ARG A 78 -5.71 -17.82 41.82
CA ARG A 78 -6.40 -18.54 42.93
C ARG A 78 -7.06 -19.89 42.55
N LYS A 79 -6.84 -21.04 43.22
CA LYS A 79 -6.35 -21.42 44.58
C LYS A 79 -5.66 -22.80 44.50
N GLY A 80 -4.63 -23.02 45.35
CA GLY A 80 -3.77 -24.21 45.36
C GLY A 80 -4.41 -25.56 45.77
N PRO A 81 -3.63 -26.66 45.70
CA PRO A 81 -4.15 -28.01 45.92
C PRO A 81 -4.44 -28.25 47.41
N ARG A 82 -5.60 -28.87 47.68
CA ARG A 82 -5.98 -29.38 49.01
C ARG A 82 -5.39 -30.78 49.15
N HIS A 83 -4.60 -31.00 50.20
CA HIS A 83 -4.26 -32.32 50.73
C HIS A 83 -4.20 -32.22 52.26
#